data_AF-A0AA97ARE2-F1
#
_entry.id   AF-A0AA97ARE2-F1
#
_cell.length_a   1.000
_cell.length_b   1.000
_cell.length_c   1.000
_cell.angle_alpha   90.00
_cell.angle_beta   90.00
_cell.angle_gamma   90.00
#
_symmetry.space_group_name_H-M   'P 1'
#
loop_
_entity.id
_entity.type
_entity.pdbx_description
1 polymer ?
#
loop_
_entity_poly.entity_id
_entity_poly.type
_entity_poly.pdbx_seq_one_letter_code
_entity_poly.pdbx_strand_id
1 'polypeptide(L)'
;MFKQPSILLLASTIALSSLSACNGFRQEKVQVSSGEQLAAHTKPSVVRIADGCQGKVYWRGNHKTYEVDNIALGSGYFVNANGYIVTNAHVTENSRDEDNCKSELWKSFIYQLAKDYDKDPAAILRDAEAMQKIAQNAQTSDYEAIRLVFLPTGDKLPFETKIAGKPVGEGKDVAVIKVEVKNAPVLKLGDSEQVQLQDHLTVAGFPGAGDSGVLNRKSAFVVSFTDGKLSAKKTTEDGAPVLQVSAPATHGNSGGPVLDDRGNRRIQKLN
;
A
#
# COMPACT_ATOMS: atom_id res chain seq x y z
N MET A 1 49.98 7.99 -0.64
CA MET A 1 49.56 6.80 -1.41
C MET A 1 48.07 6.60 -1.22
N PHE A 2 47.24 7.27 -2.02
CA PHE A 2 45.80 7.02 -2.15
C PHE A 2 45.41 7.46 -3.57
N LYS A 3 44.99 6.50 -4.39
CA LYS A 3 44.57 6.68 -5.79
C LYS A 3 43.16 7.26 -5.83
N GLN A 4 42.99 8.38 -6.54
CA GLN A 4 41.69 8.78 -7.10
C GLN A 4 41.38 7.89 -8.32
N PRO A 5 40.12 7.45 -8.55
CA PRO A 5 39.76 6.79 -9.79
C PRO A 5 39.49 7.84 -10.88
N SER A 6 40.32 7.84 -11.91
CA SER A 6 40.13 8.57 -13.15
C SER A 6 38.96 7.97 -13.93
N ILE A 7 37.89 8.73 -14.13
CA ILE A 7 36.85 8.41 -15.12
C ILE A 7 37.37 8.85 -16.49
N LEU A 8 37.51 7.87 -17.37
CA LEU A 8 37.95 8.02 -18.75
C LEU A 8 36.82 8.66 -19.58
N LEU A 9 36.93 9.96 -19.90
CA LEU A 9 36.12 10.58 -20.96
C LEU A 9 36.76 10.22 -22.31
N LEU A 10 36.18 9.27 -23.03
CA LEU A 10 36.50 9.04 -24.44
C LEU A 10 35.64 9.99 -25.29
N ALA A 11 36.20 11.15 -25.64
CA ALA A 11 35.70 11.97 -26.72
C ALA A 11 36.17 11.35 -28.05
N SER A 12 35.29 10.62 -28.74
CA SER A 12 35.57 10.15 -30.09
C SER A 12 35.24 11.26 -31.10
N THR A 13 36.28 11.86 -31.64
CA THR A 13 36.27 12.65 -32.88
C THR A 13 35.81 11.77 -34.04
N ILE A 14 34.66 12.06 -34.64
CA ILE A 14 34.26 11.46 -35.91
C ILE A 14 34.79 12.35 -37.03
N ALA A 15 35.79 11.82 -37.75
CA ALA A 15 36.25 12.37 -39.02
C ALA A 15 35.15 12.19 -40.08
N LEU A 16 34.82 13.27 -40.79
CA LEU A 16 34.00 13.21 -41.99
C LEU A 16 34.83 12.61 -43.13
N SER A 17 34.51 11.38 -43.54
CA SER A 17 34.95 10.83 -44.83
C SER A 17 33.80 10.04 -45.47
N SER A 18 33.23 10.65 -46.52
CA SER A 18 32.62 10.07 -47.73
C SER A 18 31.86 8.73 -47.67
N LEU A 19 30.58 8.84 -48.05
CA LEU A 19 29.61 7.82 -48.51
C LEU A 19 30.15 6.44 -48.91
N SER A 20 29.58 5.38 -48.31
CA SER A 20 28.72 4.39 -49.00
C SER A 20 28.37 3.20 -48.08
N ALA A 21 27.10 2.76 -48.15
CA ALA A 21 26.53 1.53 -47.59
C ALA A 21 26.29 1.45 -46.07
N CYS A 22 25.32 2.21 -45.56
CA CYS A 22 24.51 1.78 -44.42
C CYS A 22 23.17 1.23 -44.93
N ASN A 23 23.19 -0.01 -45.43
CA ASN A 23 21.97 -0.79 -45.61
C ASN A 23 21.75 -1.59 -44.31
N GLY A 24 20.64 -1.30 -43.62
CA GLY A 24 20.02 -2.29 -42.73
C GLY A 24 20.29 -2.17 -41.22
N PHE A 25 20.31 -0.99 -40.61
CA PHE A 25 19.83 -0.90 -39.23
C PHE A 25 18.31 -0.88 -39.26
N ARG A 26 17.70 -2.06 -39.25
CA ARG A 26 16.28 -2.21 -38.96
C ARG A 26 16.09 -1.73 -37.52
N GLN A 27 15.54 -0.53 -37.33
CA GLN A 27 14.96 -0.20 -36.03
C GLN A 27 13.82 -1.19 -35.83
N GLU A 28 14.07 -2.27 -35.08
CA GLU A 28 12.98 -3.03 -34.48
C GLU A 28 12.22 -2.02 -33.63
N LYS A 29 11.05 -1.60 -34.11
CA LYS A 29 10.08 -0.93 -33.27
C LYS A 29 9.83 -1.87 -32.10
N VAL A 30 10.37 -1.54 -30.93
CA VAL A 30 10.02 -2.23 -29.69
C VAL A 30 8.51 -2.08 -29.55
N GLN A 31 7.76 -3.14 -29.87
CA GLN A 31 6.32 -3.18 -29.69
C GLN A 31 6.07 -3.34 -28.19
N VAL A 32 5.90 -2.21 -27.52
CA VAL A 32 5.48 -2.19 -26.12
C VAL A 32 4.08 -2.79 -26.05
N SER A 33 3.91 -3.83 -25.26
CA SER A 33 2.62 -4.51 -25.08
C SER A 33 1.58 -3.57 -24.45
N SER A 34 0.29 -3.85 -24.66
CA SER A 34 -0.79 -3.11 -24.00
C SER A 34 -0.66 -3.14 -22.47
N GLY A 35 -0.23 -4.27 -21.91
CA GLY A 35 0.03 -4.42 -20.47
C GLY A 35 1.17 -3.55 -19.96
N GLU A 36 2.27 -3.43 -20.72
CA GLU A 36 3.37 -2.52 -20.34
C GLU A 36 2.96 -1.05 -20.43
N GLN A 37 2.14 -0.68 -21.42
CA GLN A 37 1.60 0.67 -21.54
C GLN A 37 0.67 1.00 -20.35
N LEU A 38 -0.22 0.07 -19.99
CA LEU A 38 -1.08 0.19 -18.82
C LEU A 38 -0.26 0.36 -17.54
N ALA A 39 0.76 -0.48 -17.36
CA ALA A 39 1.63 -0.40 -16.19
C ALA A 39 2.40 0.92 -16.14
N ALA A 40 2.98 1.37 -17.26
CA ALA A 40 3.72 2.63 -17.33
C ALA A 40 2.83 3.85 -17.03
N HIS A 41 1.58 3.83 -17.50
CA HIS A 41 0.60 4.87 -17.20
C HIS A 41 0.15 4.85 -15.73
N THR A 42 0.00 3.66 -15.16
CA THR A 42 -0.66 3.48 -13.86
C THR A 42 0.31 3.62 -12.68
N LYS A 43 1.46 2.95 -12.76
CA LYS A 43 2.40 2.81 -11.63
C LYS A 43 2.73 4.12 -10.92
N PRO A 44 3.00 5.25 -11.62
CA PRO A 44 3.34 6.50 -10.94
C PRO A 44 2.24 7.01 -10.00
N SER A 45 0.97 6.72 -10.30
CA SER A 45 -0.19 7.23 -9.53
C SER A 45 -0.58 6.38 -8.33
N VAL A 46 -0.12 5.14 -8.23
CA VAL A 46 -0.54 4.18 -7.19
C VAL A 46 0.47 4.20 -6.05
N VAL A 47 0.00 4.33 -4.81
CA VAL A 47 0.84 4.48 -3.62
C VAL A 47 0.57 3.37 -2.61
N ARG A 48 1.56 3.07 -1.77
CA ARG A 48 1.37 2.20 -0.59
C ARG A 48 1.06 3.09 0.61
N ILE A 49 0.15 2.64 1.46
CA ILE A 49 -0.28 3.35 2.66
C ILE A 49 0.03 2.46 3.87
N ALA A 50 0.61 3.07 4.90
CA ALA A 50 0.74 2.48 6.23
C ALA A 50 0.07 3.41 7.24
N ASP A 51 -0.89 2.86 7.98
CA ASP A 51 -1.59 3.56 9.05
C ASP A 51 -1.62 2.71 10.30
N GLY A 52 -1.37 3.32 11.46
CA GLY A 52 -1.51 2.61 12.72
C GLY A 52 -0.69 3.23 13.83
N CYS A 53 -0.29 2.40 14.77
CA CYS A 53 0.50 2.83 15.92
C CYS A 53 1.64 1.86 16.19
N GLN A 54 2.72 2.40 16.75
CA GLN A 54 3.87 1.64 17.22
C GLN A 54 4.31 2.15 18.60
N GLY A 55 4.96 1.30 19.38
CA GLY A 55 5.45 1.65 20.71
C GLY A 55 6.38 0.59 21.28
N LYS A 56 6.76 0.79 22.55
CA LYS A 56 7.62 -0.15 23.27
C LYS A 56 7.03 -0.47 24.62
N VAL A 57 7.15 -1.74 25.01
CA VAL A 57 6.77 -2.21 26.34
C VAL A 57 7.96 -2.90 26.98
N TYR A 58 8.47 -2.36 28.08
CA TYR A 58 9.48 -3.03 28.89
C TYR A 58 8.81 -4.00 29.87
N TRP A 59 9.25 -5.25 29.86
CA TRP A 59 8.76 -6.30 30.74
C TRP A 59 9.82 -6.67 31.78
N ARG A 60 9.48 -6.49 33.07
CA ARG A 60 10.41 -6.80 34.16
C ARG A 60 10.68 -8.30 34.32
N GLY A 61 9.74 -9.17 33.94
CA GLY A 61 9.86 -10.62 34.16
C GLY A 61 11.04 -11.28 33.44
N ASN A 62 11.50 -10.71 32.32
CA ASN A 62 12.69 -11.18 31.60
C ASN A 62 13.65 -10.03 31.18
N HIS A 63 13.44 -8.82 31.70
CA HIS A 63 14.23 -7.63 31.38
C HIS A 63 14.29 -7.29 29.89
N LYS A 64 13.24 -7.63 29.13
CA LYS A 64 13.16 -7.41 27.68
C LYS A 64 12.26 -6.22 27.35
N THR A 65 12.66 -5.45 26.35
CA THR A 65 11.79 -4.48 25.69
C THR A 65 11.17 -5.12 24.45
N TYR A 66 9.84 -5.09 24.38
CA TYR A 66 9.06 -5.54 23.25
C TYR A 66 8.74 -4.35 22.36
N GLU A 67 9.08 -4.45 21.08
CA GLU A 67 8.60 -3.52 20.06
C GLU A 67 7.22 -4.01 19.61
N VAL A 68 6.21 -3.16 19.77
CA VAL A 68 4.82 -3.49 19.49
C VAL A 68 4.29 -2.55 18.43
N ASP A 69 3.53 -3.09 17.51
CA ASP A 69 2.85 -2.33 16.49
C ASP A 69 1.45 -2.91 16.22
N ASN A 70 0.61 -2.04 15.65
CA ASN A 70 -0.65 -2.39 15.01
C ASN A 70 -0.76 -1.53 13.75
N ILE A 71 -0.16 -2.00 12.65
CA ILE A 71 -0.07 -1.27 11.38
C ILE A 71 -0.95 -1.95 10.34
N ALA A 72 -1.93 -1.22 9.82
CA ALA A 72 -2.65 -1.56 8.61
C ALA A 72 -1.82 -1.15 7.39
N LEU A 73 -1.82 -2.02 6.38
CA LEU A 73 -1.17 -1.79 5.10
C LEU A 73 -2.19 -1.87 3.98
N GLY A 74 -2.13 -0.90 3.07
CA GLY A 74 -3.01 -0.86 1.91
C GLY A 74 -2.41 -0.09 0.75
N SER A 75 -3.26 0.15 -0.24
CA SER A 75 -2.94 0.87 -1.46
C SER A 75 -3.85 2.09 -1.60
N GLY A 76 -3.42 3.08 -2.36
CA GLY A 76 -4.26 4.19 -2.78
C GLY A 76 -3.81 4.73 -4.12
N TYR A 77 -4.49 5.73 -4.63
CA TYR A 77 -4.07 6.40 -5.86
C TYR A 77 -4.43 7.89 -5.86
N PHE A 78 -3.60 8.70 -6.51
CA PHE A 78 -3.84 10.12 -6.66
C PHE A 78 -5.09 10.41 -7.49
N VAL A 79 -5.98 11.23 -6.95
CA VAL A 79 -7.20 11.70 -7.63
C VAL A 79 -7.06 13.10 -8.21
N ASN A 80 -6.09 13.87 -7.75
CA ASN A 80 -5.73 15.17 -8.32
C ASN A 80 -4.22 15.46 -8.19
N ALA A 81 -3.75 16.48 -8.91
CA ALA A 81 -2.33 16.85 -8.97
C ALA A 81 -1.81 17.51 -7.67
N ASN A 82 -2.70 17.85 -6.74
CA ASN A 82 -2.38 18.54 -5.49
C ASN A 82 -2.18 17.55 -4.31
N GLY A 83 -2.10 16.25 -4.59
CA GLY A 83 -1.76 15.24 -3.61
C GLY A 83 -2.95 14.67 -2.83
N TYR A 84 -4.17 14.79 -3.34
CA TYR A 84 -5.31 14.04 -2.79
C TYR A 84 -5.29 12.61 -3.30
N ILE A 85 -5.50 11.67 -2.39
CA ILE A 85 -5.43 10.23 -2.62
C ILE A 85 -6.73 9.59 -2.12
N VAL A 86 -7.25 8.64 -2.88
CA VAL A 86 -8.37 7.79 -2.47
C VAL A 86 -7.84 6.42 -2.06
N THR A 87 -8.36 5.89 -0.95
CA THR A 87 -8.07 4.56 -0.37
C THR A 87 -9.29 4.03 0.41
N ASN A 88 -9.29 2.78 0.87
CA ASN A 88 -10.38 2.31 1.73
C ASN A 88 -10.31 2.98 3.10
N ALA A 89 -11.45 3.14 3.77
CA ALA A 89 -11.48 3.78 5.08
C ALA A 89 -10.74 2.94 6.13
N HIS A 90 -10.91 1.61 6.09
CA HIS A 90 -10.22 0.69 7.00
C HIS A 90 -8.70 0.74 6.89
N VAL A 91 -8.14 1.10 5.72
CA VAL A 91 -6.69 1.25 5.54
C VAL A 91 -6.12 2.40 6.35
N THR A 92 -6.95 3.34 6.80
CA THR A 92 -6.53 4.59 7.46
C THR A 92 -7.23 4.82 8.80
N GLU A 93 -7.72 3.75 9.44
CA GLU A 93 -8.50 3.82 10.68
C GLU A 93 -7.68 3.58 11.95
N ASN A 94 -6.63 2.75 11.87
CA ASN A 94 -5.89 2.26 13.02
C ASN A 94 -5.24 3.38 13.84
N SER A 95 -4.84 4.49 13.22
CA SER A 95 -4.20 5.61 13.91
C SER A 95 -5.18 6.72 14.35
N ARG A 96 -6.48 6.60 14.08
CA ARG A 96 -7.46 7.69 14.33
C ARG A 96 -7.85 7.84 15.80
N ASP A 97 -7.82 6.74 16.55
CA ASP A 97 -8.22 6.69 17.95
C ASP A 97 -7.04 6.26 18.82
N GLU A 98 -6.65 7.15 19.74
CA GLU A 98 -5.54 6.95 20.67
C GLU A 98 -5.79 5.79 21.65
N ASP A 99 -7.02 5.63 22.15
CA ASP A 99 -7.34 4.56 23.09
C ASP A 99 -7.34 3.20 22.38
N ASN A 100 -7.83 3.17 21.13
CA ASN A 100 -7.71 2.00 20.27
C ASN A 100 -6.24 1.63 20.04
N CYS A 101 -5.38 2.62 19.74
CA CYS A 101 -3.95 2.38 19.58
C CYS A 101 -3.32 1.75 20.83
N LYS A 102 -3.58 2.29 22.03
CA LYS A 102 -3.06 1.73 23.28
C LYS A 102 -3.54 0.30 23.50
N SER A 103 -4.82 0.05 23.25
CA SER A 103 -5.43 -1.28 23.39
C SER A 103 -4.80 -2.32 22.44
N GLU A 104 -4.63 -1.97 21.18
CA GLU A 104 -4.05 -2.88 20.17
C GLU A 104 -2.54 -3.11 20.39
N LEU A 105 -1.80 -2.08 20.79
CA LEU A 105 -0.39 -2.24 21.18
C LEU A 105 -0.24 -3.13 22.41
N TRP A 106 -1.16 -3.01 23.38
CA TRP A 106 -1.19 -3.90 24.54
C TRP A 106 -1.50 -5.34 24.16
N LYS A 107 -2.47 -5.58 23.27
CA LYS A 107 -2.72 -6.92 22.71
C LYS A 107 -1.47 -7.46 22.02
N SER A 108 -0.83 -6.68 21.15
CA SER A 108 0.41 -7.06 20.47
C SER A 108 1.50 -7.48 21.47
N PHE A 109 1.66 -6.72 22.57
CA PHE A 109 2.56 -7.10 23.67
C PHE A 109 2.19 -8.45 24.29
N ILE A 110 0.92 -8.67 24.65
CA ILE A 110 0.47 -9.92 25.26
C ILE A 110 0.72 -11.11 24.33
N TYR A 111 0.49 -10.98 23.02
CA TYR A 111 0.77 -12.04 22.06
C TYR A 111 2.26 -12.39 22.00
N GLN A 112 3.14 -11.40 21.98
CA GLN A 112 4.59 -11.62 21.98
C GLN A 112 5.07 -12.22 23.31
N LEU A 113 4.54 -11.74 24.43
CA LEU A 113 4.85 -12.25 25.75
C LEU A 113 4.39 -13.71 25.90
N ALA A 114 3.17 -14.02 25.49
CA ALA A 114 2.62 -15.38 25.53
C ALA A 114 3.52 -16.34 24.75
N LYS A 115 3.99 -15.94 23.56
CA LYS A 115 4.92 -16.72 22.76
C LYS A 115 6.25 -16.98 23.46
N ASP A 116 6.85 -15.98 24.11
CA ASP A 116 8.12 -16.12 24.82
C ASP A 116 8.01 -17.10 26.02
N TYR A 117 6.82 -17.21 26.62
CA TYR A 117 6.55 -18.12 27.75
C TYR A 117 5.82 -19.41 27.35
N ASP A 118 5.65 -19.67 26.05
CA ASP A 118 4.92 -20.82 25.49
C ASP A 118 3.50 -20.97 26.09
N LYS A 119 2.74 -19.88 26.05
CA LYS A 119 1.35 -19.77 26.54
C LYS A 119 0.38 -19.41 25.42
N ASP A 120 -0.88 -19.77 25.62
CA ASP A 120 -1.97 -19.29 24.76
C ASP A 120 -2.30 -17.82 25.11
N PRO A 121 -2.13 -16.88 24.16
CA PRO A 121 -2.48 -15.47 24.40
C PRO A 121 -3.96 -15.27 24.68
N ALA A 122 -4.86 -16.06 24.09
CA ALA A 122 -6.30 -15.93 24.31
C ALA A 122 -6.69 -16.33 25.75
N ALA A 123 -6.00 -17.31 26.33
CA ALA A 123 -6.16 -17.67 27.73
C ALA A 123 -5.70 -16.54 28.67
N ILE A 124 -4.55 -15.92 28.39
CA ILE A 124 -4.04 -14.78 29.18
C ILE A 124 -5.01 -13.60 29.12
N LEU A 125 -5.50 -13.24 27.92
CA LEU A 125 -6.41 -12.10 27.74
C LEU A 125 -7.75 -12.26 28.49
N ARG A 126 -8.16 -13.49 28.81
CA ARG A 126 -9.40 -13.79 29.56
C ARG A 126 -9.16 -13.95 31.07
N ASP A 127 -7.91 -13.99 31.51
CA ASP A 127 -7.52 -14.14 32.91
C ASP A 127 -7.21 -12.77 33.53
N ALA A 128 -8.14 -12.27 34.35
CA ALA A 128 -8.01 -10.97 34.99
C ALA A 128 -6.82 -10.88 35.97
N GLU A 129 -6.49 -11.96 36.67
CA GLU A 129 -5.38 -11.97 37.63
C GLU A 129 -4.03 -11.93 36.89
N ALA A 130 -3.90 -12.73 35.83
CA ALA A 130 -2.73 -12.70 34.96
C ALA A 130 -2.54 -11.31 34.34
N MET A 131 -3.62 -10.71 33.81
CA MET A 131 -3.57 -9.37 33.21
C MET A 131 -3.17 -8.30 34.22
N GLN A 132 -3.65 -8.38 35.47
CA GLN A 132 -3.24 -7.45 36.53
C GLN A 132 -1.76 -7.59 36.88
N LYS A 133 -1.25 -8.83 37.03
CA LYS A 133 0.18 -9.09 37.28
C LYS A 133 1.06 -8.58 36.14
N ILE A 134 0.61 -8.75 34.90
CA ILE A 134 1.33 -8.24 33.73
C ILE A 134 1.34 -6.71 33.73
N ALA A 135 0.19 -6.06 33.96
CA ALA A 135 0.12 -4.61 34.01
C ALA A 135 1.04 -3.99 35.10
N GLN A 136 1.18 -4.63 36.26
CA GLN A 136 2.07 -4.17 37.35
C GLN A 136 3.56 -4.27 37.02
N ASN A 137 3.94 -5.18 36.11
CA ASN A 137 5.33 -5.48 35.78
C ASN A 137 5.75 -4.98 34.39
N ALA A 138 4.80 -4.47 33.61
CA ALA A 138 5.04 -3.82 32.34
C ALA A 138 5.24 -2.31 32.55
N GLN A 139 6.13 -1.73 31.76
CA GLN A 139 6.31 -0.28 31.63
C GLN A 139 6.16 0.08 30.16
N THR A 140 5.09 0.78 29.83
CA THR A 140 4.80 1.25 28.47
C THR A 140 5.53 2.57 28.21
N SER A 141 6.17 2.71 27.06
CA SER A 141 6.61 4.03 26.56
C SER A 141 5.43 4.79 25.96
N ASP A 142 5.66 6.07 25.65
CA ASP A 142 4.80 6.78 24.70
C ASP A 142 4.74 6.01 23.38
N TYR A 143 3.59 6.10 22.70
CA TYR A 143 3.35 5.48 21.41
C TYR A 143 3.41 6.56 20.32
N GLU A 144 3.68 6.12 19.09
CA GLU A 144 3.75 6.97 17.91
C GLU A 144 2.72 6.50 16.89
N ALA A 145 1.94 7.45 16.36
CA ALA A 145 1.05 7.20 15.24
C ALA A 145 1.85 7.16 13.93
N ILE A 146 1.70 6.09 13.17
CA ILE A 146 2.23 5.94 11.82
C ILE A 146 1.13 6.34 10.84
N ARG A 147 1.41 7.36 10.02
CA ARG A 147 0.52 7.84 8.95
C ARG A 147 1.34 8.16 7.72
N LEU A 148 1.73 7.14 6.97
CA LEU A 148 2.69 7.27 5.88
C LEU A 148 2.12 6.81 4.55
N VAL A 149 2.40 7.59 3.52
CA VAL A 149 2.27 7.21 2.11
C VAL A 149 3.66 6.98 1.55
N PHE A 150 3.88 5.84 0.91
CA PHE A 150 5.09 5.52 0.17
C PHE A 150 4.81 5.70 -1.32
N LEU A 151 5.55 6.62 -1.93
CA LEU A 151 5.48 6.87 -3.35
C LEU A 151 6.23 5.78 -4.13
N PRO A 152 5.86 5.51 -5.40
CA PRO A 152 6.61 4.63 -6.30
C PRO A 152 8.08 5.01 -6.47
N THR A 153 8.44 6.28 -6.22
CA THR A 153 9.82 6.78 -6.22
C THR A 153 10.64 6.28 -5.04
N GLY A 154 9.99 5.74 -3.99
CA GLY A 154 10.60 5.35 -2.72
C GLY A 154 10.48 6.41 -1.63
N ASP A 155 10.01 7.62 -1.95
CA ASP A 155 9.78 8.68 -0.98
C ASP A 155 8.65 8.33 -0.02
N LYS A 156 8.76 8.84 1.21
CA LYS A 156 7.74 8.66 2.25
C LYS A 156 7.20 10.02 2.65
N LEU A 157 5.89 10.17 2.63
CA LEU A 157 5.21 11.41 2.98
C LEU A 157 4.20 11.14 4.11
N PRO A 158 4.13 12.00 5.13
CA PRO A 158 3.03 11.96 6.07
C PRO A 158 1.73 12.30 5.36
N PHE A 159 0.61 11.73 5.81
CA PHE A 159 -0.71 12.09 5.30
C PHE A 159 -1.64 12.60 6.40
N GLU A 160 -2.62 13.39 5.97
CA GLU A 160 -3.77 13.78 6.78
C GLU A 160 -5.05 13.20 6.18
N THR A 161 -5.90 12.62 7.03
CA THR A 161 -7.24 12.16 6.62
C THR A 161 -8.16 13.35 6.47
N LYS A 162 -8.68 13.56 5.26
CA LYS A 162 -9.63 14.66 4.98
C LYS A 162 -11.06 14.23 5.17
N ILE A 163 -11.40 13.04 4.66
CA ILE A 163 -12.74 12.46 4.76
C ILE A 163 -12.57 10.95 4.86
N ALA A 164 -13.39 10.30 5.68
CA ALA A 164 -13.50 8.85 5.71
C ALA A 164 -14.94 8.42 5.93
N GLY A 165 -15.40 7.48 5.12
CA GLY A 165 -16.68 6.82 5.31
C GLY A 165 -16.59 5.71 6.35
N LYS A 166 -17.75 5.14 6.68
CA LYS A 166 -17.87 4.00 7.58
C LYS A 166 -17.53 2.68 6.86
N PRO A 167 -17.16 1.62 7.60
CA PRO A 167 -16.95 0.29 7.04
C PRO A 167 -18.17 -0.22 6.25
N VAL A 168 -17.94 -1.19 5.36
CA VAL A 168 -18.99 -1.83 4.55
C VAL A 168 -20.07 -2.41 5.47
N GLY A 169 -21.34 -2.09 5.18
CA GLY A 169 -22.50 -2.47 6.01
C GLY A 169 -23.04 -1.34 6.87
N GLU A 170 -22.20 -0.37 7.24
CA GLU A 170 -22.61 0.87 7.92
C GLU A 170 -22.42 2.12 7.05
N GLY A 171 -21.67 2.00 5.95
CA GLY A 171 -21.51 3.02 4.92
C GLY A 171 -20.55 2.60 3.82
N LYS A 172 -19.95 3.58 3.14
CA LYS A 172 -18.97 3.37 2.06
C LYS A 172 -17.55 3.33 2.64
N ASP A 173 -16.88 2.19 2.52
CA ASP A 173 -15.49 1.99 2.95
C ASP A 173 -14.48 2.72 2.04
N VAL A 174 -14.52 4.04 2.08
CA VAL A 174 -13.74 4.95 1.25
C VAL A 174 -13.21 6.09 2.11
N ALA A 175 -11.94 6.43 1.94
CA ALA A 175 -11.31 7.60 2.53
C ALA A 175 -10.57 8.42 1.48
N VAL A 176 -10.54 9.73 1.74
CA VAL A 176 -9.71 10.72 1.04
C VAL A 176 -8.65 11.20 2.01
N ILE A 177 -7.39 10.97 1.66
CA ILE A 177 -6.22 11.45 2.40
C ILE A 177 -5.45 12.47 1.56
N LYS A 178 -4.64 13.31 2.23
CA LYS A 178 -3.85 14.36 1.60
C LYS A 178 -2.37 14.22 1.99
N VAL A 179 -1.49 14.29 1.00
CA VAL A 179 -0.04 14.43 1.18
C VAL A 179 0.46 15.72 0.52
N GLU A 180 1.59 16.24 0.99
CA GLU A 180 2.21 17.45 0.43
C GLU A 180 3.06 17.11 -0.80
N VAL A 181 2.44 17.16 -1.98
CA VAL A 181 3.08 16.98 -3.28
C VAL A 181 2.48 17.94 -4.30
N LYS A 182 3.29 18.34 -5.29
CA LYS A 182 2.85 19.12 -6.45
C LYS A 182 2.98 18.27 -7.71
N ASN A 183 2.08 18.45 -8.66
CA ASN A 183 2.09 17.75 -9.95
C ASN A 183 2.04 16.22 -9.79
N ALA A 184 1.22 15.74 -8.85
CA ALA A 184 1.02 14.30 -8.67
C ALA A 184 0.53 13.66 -9.98
N PRO A 185 1.01 12.47 -10.35
CA PRO A 185 0.50 11.73 -11.51
C PRO A 185 -0.93 11.25 -11.21
N VAL A 186 -1.90 11.66 -12.02
CA VAL A 186 -3.33 11.38 -11.79
C VAL A 186 -3.85 10.41 -12.84
N LEU A 187 -4.55 9.35 -12.40
CA LEU A 187 -5.30 8.48 -13.31
C LEU A 187 -6.56 9.18 -13.83
N LYS A 188 -6.91 8.97 -15.10
CA LYS A 188 -8.18 9.50 -15.62
C LYS A 188 -9.36 8.77 -15.00
N LEU A 189 -10.34 9.54 -14.50
CA LEU A 189 -11.62 8.99 -14.07
C LEU A 189 -12.35 8.36 -15.23
N GLY A 190 -13.02 7.27 -14.91
CA GLY A 190 -13.86 6.54 -15.79
C GLY A 190 -15.32 6.56 -15.44
N ASP A 191 -16.14 6.18 -16.41
CA ASP A 191 -17.56 5.94 -16.20
C ASP A 191 -17.77 4.48 -15.79
N SER A 192 -18.18 4.27 -14.54
CA SER A 192 -18.48 2.96 -13.96
C SER A 192 -19.75 2.33 -14.53
N GLU A 193 -20.69 3.13 -15.03
CA GLU A 193 -21.95 2.63 -15.58
C GLU A 193 -21.74 1.88 -16.89
N GLN A 194 -20.68 2.26 -17.63
CA GLN A 194 -20.31 1.65 -18.91
C GLN A 194 -19.65 0.26 -18.76
N VAL A 195 -19.26 -0.16 -17.54
CA VAL A 195 -18.62 -1.46 -17.34
C VAL A 195 -19.68 -2.56 -17.45
N GLN A 196 -19.46 -3.55 -18.32
CA GLN A 196 -20.35 -4.67 -18.54
C GLN A 196 -19.87 -5.93 -17.82
N LEU A 197 -20.80 -6.86 -17.55
CA LEU A 197 -20.43 -8.16 -16.99
C LEU A 197 -19.45 -8.85 -17.94
N GLN A 198 -18.44 -9.50 -17.35
CA GLN A 198 -17.32 -10.15 -18.04
C GLN A 198 -16.28 -9.21 -18.67
N ASP A 199 -16.43 -7.88 -18.57
CA ASP A 199 -15.35 -6.96 -18.95
C ASP A 199 -14.08 -7.28 -18.18
N HIS A 200 -12.95 -7.23 -18.90
CA HIS A 200 -11.63 -7.39 -18.31
C HIS A 200 -11.30 -6.16 -17.45
N LEU A 201 -10.81 -6.43 -16.24
CA LEU A 201 -10.44 -5.41 -15.27
C LEU A 201 -9.10 -5.77 -14.63
N THR A 202 -8.24 -4.77 -14.50
CA THR A 202 -6.95 -4.93 -13.83
C THR A 202 -6.96 -4.14 -12.52
N VAL A 203 -6.58 -4.79 -11.43
CA VAL A 203 -6.39 -4.15 -10.11
C VAL A 203 -4.91 -3.85 -9.94
N ALA A 204 -4.57 -2.62 -9.59
CA ALA A 204 -3.21 -2.23 -9.25
C ALA A 204 -3.08 -1.95 -7.75
N GLY A 205 -2.04 -2.48 -7.10
CA GLY A 205 -1.82 -2.29 -5.67
C GLY A 205 -0.52 -2.89 -5.16
N PHE A 206 -0.34 -2.87 -3.84
CA PHE A 206 0.82 -3.39 -3.14
C PHE A 206 0.43 -4.62 -2.33
N PRO A 207 0.59 -5.84 -2.85
CA PRO A 207 0.25 -7.04 -2.10
C PRO A 207 1.19 -7.20 -0.90
N GLY A 208 0.62 -7.42 0.28
CA GLY A 208 1.27 -7.68 1.57
C GLY A 208 2.11 -8.97 1.60
N ALA A 209 2.09 -9.78 0.54
CA ALA A 209 2.98 -10.94 0.40
C ALA A 209 4.48 -10.54 0.34
N GLY A 210 4.79 -9.27 0.11
CA GLY A 210 6.12 -8.68 0.27
C GLY A 210 6.66 -8.65 1.70
N ASP A 211 5.80 -8.88 2.71
CA ASP A 211 6.16 -8.91 4.13
C ASP A 211 6.47 -10.34 4.64
N SER A 212 6.32 -11.36 3.77
CA SER A 212 6.95 -12.66 4.00
C SER A 212 8.46 -12.49 3.79
N GLY A 213 9.29 -12.88 4.75
CA GLY A 213 10.76 -12.70 4.74
C GLY A 213 11.53 -13.37 3.58
N VAL A 214 10.83 -13.80 2.54
CA VAL A 214 11.32 -14.35 1.26
C VAL A 214 11.65 -13.23 0.26
N LEU A 215 11.01 -12.06 0.35
CA LEU A 215 11.19 -10.96 -0.61
C LEU A 215 12.02 -9.81 0.00
N ASN A 216 12.89 -9.19 -0.81
CA ASN A 216 13.74 -8.09 -0.32
C ASN A 216 12.90 -6.81 -0.07
N ARG A 217 13.40 -5.91 0.80
CA ARG A 217 12.72 -4.66 1.17
C ARG A 217 12.35 -3.75 -0.02
N LYS A 218 13.00 -3.89 -1.19
CA LYS A 218 12.66 -3.12 -2.40
C LYS A 218 11.44 -3.68 -3.11
N SER A 219 11.25 -5.00 -3.09
CA SER A 219 10.06 -5.68 -3.64
C SER A 219 8.77 -5.28 -2.94
N ALA A 220 8.85 -4.87 -1.67
CA ALA A 220 7.74 -4.37 -0.88
C ALA A 220 7.13 -3.04 -1.42
N PHE A 221 7.85 -2.35 -2.31
CA PHE A 221 7.42 -1.10 -2.96
C PHE A 221 7.17 -1.27 -4.46
N VAL A 222 6.94 -2.50 -4.93
CA VAL A 222 6.60 -2.75 -6.33
C VAL A 222 5.08 -2.89 -6.45
N VAL A 223 4.48 -2.02 -7.26
CA VAL A 223 3.06 -2.16 -7.65
C VAL A 223 2.89 -3.47 -8.41
N SER A 224 1.99 -4.31 -7.92
CA SER A 224 1.54 -5.53 -8.57
C SER A 224 0.22 -5.30 -9.28
N PHE A 225 0.00 -6.06 -10.33
CA PHE A 225 -1.22 -6.04 -11.13
C PHE A 225 -1.88 -7.41 -11.03
N THR A 226 -3.17 -7.45 -10.72
CA THR A 226 -3.96 -8.68 -10.77
C THR A 226 -5.12 -8.49 -11.73
N ASP A 227 -5.25 -9.44 -12.66
CA ASP A 227 -6.30 -9.41 -13.67
C ASP A 227 -7.51 -10.21 -13.21
N GLY A 228 -8.67 -9.75 -13.64
CA GLY A 228 -9.94 -10.42 -13.41
C GLY A 228 -11.00 -9.87 -14.34
N LYS A 229 -12.24 -10.24 -14.05
CA LYS A 229 -13.40 -9.76 -14.80
C LYS A 229 -14.44 -9.19 -13.86
N LEU A 230 -15.29 -8.32 -14.38
CA LEU A 230 -16.50 -7.96 -13.66
C LEU A 230 -17.40 -9.20 -13.54
N SER A 231 -17.53 -9.73 -12.32
CA SER A 231 -18.33 -10.92 -12.05
C SER A 231 -19.77 -10.60 -11.68
N ALA A 232 -20.01 -9.47 -11.00
CA ALA A 232 -21.36 -9.03 -10.63
C ALA A 232 -21.42 -7.51 -10.40
N LYS A 233 -22.61 -6.94 -10.67
CA LYS A 233 -23.01 -5.64 -10.12
C LYS A 233 -23.96 -5.90 -8.96
N LYS A 234 -23.66 -5.35 -7.80
CA LYS A 234 -24.47 -5.47 -6.57
C LYS A 234 -24.76 -4.09 -6.02
N THR A 235 -25.68 -4.05 -5.07
CA THR A 235 -25.98 -2.85 -4.29
C THR A 235 -25.87 -3.23 -2.82
N THR A 236 -25.19 -2.41 -2.03
CA THR A 236 -25.18 -2.56 -0.57
C THR A 236 -26.55 -2.28 0.03
N GLU A 237 -26.75 -2.61 1.31
CA GLU A 237 -28.00 -2.32 2.02
C GLU A 237 -28.31 -0.81 2.07
N ASP A 238 -27.29 0.05 2.11
CA ASP A 238 -27.40 1.52 2.05
C ASP A 238 -27.52 2.08 0.61
N GLY A 239 -27.69 1.23 -0.40
CA GLY A 239 -27.96 1.66 -1.77
C GLY A 239 -26.73 2.00 -2.61
N ALA A 240 -25.51 1.77 -2.12
CA ALA A 240 -24.29 2.04 -2.87
C ALA A 240 -24.00 0.95 -3.92
N PRO A 241 -23.67 1.31 -5.17
CA PRO A 241 -23.30 0.33 -6.18
C PRO A 241 -21.93 -0.30 -5.86
N VAL A 242 -21.84 -1.61 -6.01
CA VAL A 242 -20.63 -2.42 -5.79
C VAL A 242 -20.36 -3.25 -7.04
N LEU A 243 -19.17 -3.09 -7.61
CA LEU A 243 -18.69 -3.96 -8.68
C LEU A 243 -17.82 -5.07 -8.09
N GLN A 244 -18.29 -6.31 -8.19
CA GLN A 244 -17.53 -7.47 -7.78
C GLN A 244 -16.59 -7.90 -8.92
N VAL A 245 -15.29 -7.93 -8.64
CA VAL A 245 -14.26 -8.33 -9.61
C VAL A 245 -13.65 -9.66 -9.18
N SER A 246 -13.50 -10.60 -10.11
CA SER A 246 -12.90 -11.91 -9.84
C SER A 246 -11.38 -11.89 -9.62
N ALA A 247 -10.75 -10.71 -9.78
CA ALA A 247 -9.31 -10.53 -9.63
C ALA A 247 -8.88 -10.87 -8.19
N PRO A 248 -7.89 -11.76 -8.01
CA PRO A 248 -7.37 -12.11 -6.69
C PRO A 248 -7.06 -10.87 -5.87
N ALA A 249 -7.65 -10.81 -4.69
CA ALA A 249 -7.34 -9.80 -3.68
C ALA A 249 -6.48 -10.44 -2.61
N THR A 250 -5.25 -9.99 -2.49
CA THR A 250 -4.42 -10.28 -1.33
C THR A 250 -4.45 -9.09 -0.39
N HIS A 251 -4.13 -9.32 0.89
CA HIS A 251 -3.89 -8.25 1.86
C HIS A 251 -2.97 -7.21 1.22
N GLY A 252 -3.24 -5.91 1.33
CA GLY A 252 -2.43 -4.83 0.75
C GLY A 252 -2.89 -4.24 -0.60
N ASN A 253 -3.67 -4.97 -1.41
CA ASN A 253 -4.30 -4.38 -2.61
C ASN A 253 -5.53 -3.50 -2.30
N SER A 254 -6.07 -3.59 -1.08
CA SER A 254 -7.21 -2.79 -0.62
C SER A 254 -6.94 -1.29 -0.80
N GLY A 255 -7.88 -0.59 -1.41
CA GLY A 255 -7.82 0.84 -1.70
C GLY A 255 -7.18 1.21 -3.04
N GLY A 256 -6.55 0.25 -3.74
CA GLY A 256 -5.98 0.45 -5.08
C GLY A 256 -7.04 0.66 -6.18
N PRO A 257 -6.66 1.23 -7.35
CA PRO A 257 -7.59 1.46 -8.44
C PRO A 257 -7.92 0.17 -9.20
N VAL A 258 -9.16 0.09 -9.69
CA VAL A 258 -9.59 -0.88 -10.70
C VAL A 258 -9.62 -0.18 -12.07
N LEU A 259 -8.93 -0.75 -13.05
CA LEU A 259 -8.65 -0.17 -14.34
C LEU A 259 -9.36 -0.96 -15.45
N ASP A 260 -9.82 -0.24 -16.48
CA ASP A 260 -10.17 -0.87 -17.75
C ASP A 260 -8.94 -1.05 -18.66
N ASP A 261 -9.12 -1.70 -19.80
CA ASP A 261 -8.05 -1.94 -20.79
C ASP A 261 -7.41 -0.66 -21.34
N ARG A 262 -8.06 0.49 -21.16
CA ARG A 262 -7.55 1.82 -21.55
C ARG A 262 -6.77 2.50 -20.43
N GLY A 263 -6.63 1.87 -19.26
CA GLY A 263 -5.94 2.42 -18.09
C GLY A 263 -6.69 3.54 -17.38
N ASN A 264 -7.97 3.72 -17.66
CA ASN A 264 -8.79 4.65 -16.90
C ASN A 264 -9.25 3.97 -15.62
N ARG A 265 -9.18 4.68 -14.49
CA ARG A 265 -9.74 4.17 -13.23
C ARG A 265 -11.26 4.16 -13.32
N ARG A 266 -11.87 2.99 -13.21
CA ARG A 266 -13.33 2.85 -13.28
C ARG A 266 -13.92 2.97 -11.89
N ILE A 267 -13.36 2.28 -10.88
CA ILE A 267 -13.86 2.27 -9.49
C ILE A 267 -12.71 1.97 -8.51
N GLN A 268 -12.95 2.26 -7.23
CA GLN A 268 -12.20 1.73 -6.10
C GLN A 268 -12.68 0.33 -5.67
N LYS A 269 -11.77 -0.60 -5.42
CA LYS A 269 -12.14 -1.92 -4.88
C LYS A 269 -12.63 -1.77 -3.43
N LEU A 270 -13.86 -2.21 -3.16
CA LEU A 270 -14.41 -2.36 -1.81
C LEU A 270 -14.32 -3.84 -1.47
N ASN A 271 -13.40 -4.19 -0.58
CA ASN A 271 -13.21 -5.55 -0.10
C ASN A 271 -13.22 -5.55 1.42
#